data_AF-A0A401TFJ4-F1
#
_entry.id   AF-A0A401TFJ4-F1
#
_cell.length_a   1.000
_cell.length_b   1.000
_cell.length_c   1.000
_cell.angle_alpha   90.00
_cell.angle_beta   90.00
_cell.angle_gamma   90.00
#
_symmetry.space_group_name_H-M   'P 1'
#
loop_
_entity.id
_entity.type
_entity.pdbx_description
1 polymer ?
#
loop_
_entity_poly.entity_id
_entity_poly.type
_entity_poly.pdbx_seq_one_letter_code
_entity_poly.pdbx_strand_id
1 'polypeptide(L)'
;GSDNQPVSVSDEHAVSGCDDLLVSESDDQPVSGSAISSFLGVMIMQFLGVMITQFLGVMVIHFLGVMINLFLGVMITQFLGVMINLFLGVMIIQLLGMMIIQFLGVMTTQFLGVMVIHFLGVMINLFLGVMIIQFLGVRSARFWE
;
A
#
# COMPACT_ATOMS: atom_id res chain seq x y z
N GLY A 1 -71.07 34.10 42.39
CA GLY A 1 -72.30 34.64 41.81
C GLY A 1 -72.16 36.15 41.71
N SER A 2 -72.77 36.81 40.73
CA SER A 2 -73.57 36.22 39.64
C SER A 2 -73.50 37.10 38.39
N ASP A 3 -73.90 36.50 37.28
CA ASP A 3 -73.97 37.10 35.95
C ASP A 3 -75.06 38.19 35.87
N ASN A 4 -74.92 39.14 34.95
CA ASN A 4 -75.81 39.28 33.78
C ASN A 4 -75.59 40.63 33.05
N GLN A 5 -75.69 40.60 31.72
CA GLN A 5 -75.88 41.80 30.88
C GLN A 5 -77.39 42.05 30.66
N PRO A 6 -77.74 43.26 30.22
CA PRO A 6 -78.53 43.39 28.99
C PRO A 6 -77.83 44.36 27.97
N VAL A 7 -77.96 44.30 26.63
CA VAL A 7 -79.11 44.01 25.72
C VAL A 7 -80.10 45.20 25.73
N SER A 8 -80.50 45.87 24.64
CA SER A 8 -80.32 45.72 23.17
C SER A 8 -80.71 47.02 22.41
N VAL A 9 -81.01 46.92 21.10
CA VAL A 9 -81.73 47.85 20.19
C VAL A 9 -80.82 48.75 19.33
N SER A 10 -80.72 48.69 17.98
CA SER A 10 -81.65 48.39 16.84
C SER A 10 -82.47 49.60 16.34
N ASP A 11 -82.73 49.83 15.05
CA ASP A 11 -82.15 49.35 13.76
C ASP A 11 -82.67 50.25 12.58
N GLU A 12 -82.09 50.08 11.37
CA GLU A 12 -82.59 50.52 10.03
C GLU A 12 -82.61 52.05 9.71
N HIS A 13 -82.77 52.59 8.48
CA HIS A 13 -83.25 52.13 7.13
C HIS A 13 -82.78 53.22 6.08
N ALA A 14 -82.52 53.09 4.76
CA ALA A 14 -82.51 52.00 3.76
C ALA A 14 -81.51 52.23 2.56
N VAL A 15 -81.94 52.67 1.36
CA VAL A 15 -81.30 52.30 0.04
C VAL A 15 -81.35 53.39 -1.08
N SER A 16 -80.28 53.50 -1.90
CA SER A 16 -80.25 53.84 -3.36
C SER A 16 -78.81 53.66 -3.88
N GLY A 17 -78.47 53.24 -5.10
CA GLY A 17 -79.29 52.78 -6.24
C GLY A 17 -78.84 53.42 -7.57
N CYS A 18 -77.97 52.75 -8.36
CA CYS A 18 -77.74 52.92 -9.81
C CYS A 18 -76.73 51.86 -10.32
N ASP A 19 -77.00 51.25 -11.47
CA ASP A 19 -76.04 50.44 -12.24
C ASP A 19 -75.31 51.32 -13.26
N ASP A 20 -74.04 51.04 -13.58
CA ASP A 20 -73.54 51.33 -14.93
C ASP A 20 -72.33 50.47 -15.37
N LEU A 21 -72.54 49.87 -16.53
CA LEU A 21 -71.72 49.09 -17.46
C LEU A 21 -70.17 49.13 -17.39
N LEU A 22 -69.60 47.92 -17.36
CA LEU A 22 -68.47 47.44 -18.19
C LEU A 22 -67.39 48.46 -18.66
N VAL A 23 -66.24 48.46 -17.99
CA VAL A 23 -64.94 48.59 -18.67
C VAL A 23 -64.07 47.40 -18.27
N SER A 24 -63.71 46.57 -19.25
CA SER A 24 -62.77 45.46 -19.08
C SER A 24 -61.36 45.94 -19.41
N GLU A 25 -60.46 46.01 -18.43
CA GLU A 25 -59.06 46.42 -18.67
C GLU A 25 -58.07 45.46 -17.98
N SER A 26 -57.31 44.72 -18.80
CA SER A 26 -56.03 44.05 -18.53
C SER A 26 -55.82 43.23 -17.24
N ASP A 27 -55.90 41.90 -17.38
CA ASP A 27 -55.17 40.93 -16.55
C ASP A 27 -53.65 40.95 -16.87
N ASP A 28 -52.96 42.07 -16.58
CA ASP A 28 -51.52 42.23 -16.80
C ASP A 28 -50.69 41.44 -15.77
N GLN A 29 -50.70 40.11 -15.89
CA GLN A 29 -49.92 39.21 -15.04
C GLN A 29 -48.41 39.36 -15.27
N PRO A 30 -47.58 39.44 -14.21
CA PRO A 30 -46.11 39.55 -14.32
C PRO A 30 -45.42 38.21 -14.64
N VAL A 31 -45.99 37.41 -15.55
CA VAL A 31 -45.55 36.03 -15.85
C VAL A 31 -44.08 35.98 -16.31
N SER A 32 -43.67 36.91 -17.17
CA SER A 32 -42.33 36.93 -17.76
C SER A 32 -41.21 37.03 -16.71
N GLY A 33 -41.35 37.87 -15.68
CA GLY A 33 -40.31 38.05 -14.66
C GLY A 33 -40.08 36.78 -13.83
N SER A 34 -41.16 36.09 -13.46
CA SER A 34 -41.11 34.84 -12.70
C SER A 34 -40.58 33.67 -13.56
N ALA A 35 -41.03 33.56 -14.81
CA ALA A 35 -40.58 32.52 -15.73
C ALA A 35 -39.08 32.63 -16.07
N ILE A 36 -38.58 33.85 -16.36
CA ILE A 36 -37.17 34.07 -16.71
C ILE A 36 -36.26 33.80 -15.50
N SER A 37 -36.62 34.29 -14.31
CA SER A 37 -35.82 34.11 -13.10
C SER A 37 -35.76 32.65 -12.63
N SER A 38 -36.88 31.92 -12.67
CA SER A 38 -36.90 30.49 -12.35
C SER A 38 -36.13 29.64 -13.38
N PHE A 39 -36.28 29.90 -14.68
CA PHE A 39 -35.52 29.21 -15.73
C PHE A 39 -34.00 29.44 -15.58
N LEU A 40 -33.58 30.69 -15.38
CA LEU A 40 -32.17 31.03 -15.19
C LEU A 40 -31.61 30.40 -13.89
N GLY A 41 -32.38 30.41 -12.81
CA GLY A 41 -32.02 29.77 -11.55
C GLY A 41 -31.82 28.25 -11.67
N VAL A 42 -32.73 27.55 -12.36
CA VAL A 42 -32.60 26.11 -12.65
C VAL A 42 -31.37 25.84 -13.52
N MET A 43 -31.17 26.63 -14.58
CA MET A 43 -30.01 26.48 -15.47
C MET A 43 -28.68 26.65 -14.72
N ILE A 44 -28.56 27.68 -13.87
CA ILE A 44 -27.37 27.93 -13.05
C ILE A 44 -27.16 26.78 -12.04
N MET A 45 -28.19 26.39 -11.29
CA MET A 45 -28.11 25.31 -10.30
C MET A 45 -27.71 23.98 -10.93
N GLN A 46 -28.28 23.64 -12.09
CA GLN A 46 -27.99 22.38 -12.78
C GLN A 46 -26.60 22.39 -13.41
N PHE A 47 -26.21 23.47 -14.10
CA PHE A 47 -24.91 23.57 -14.76
C PHE A 47 -23.76 23.66 -13.75
N LEU A 48 -23.88 24.50 -12.72
CA LEU A 48 -22.88 24.64 -11.66
C LEU A 48 -22.85 23.40 -10.76
N GLY A 49 -24.01 22.80 -10.46
CA GLY A 49 -24.11 21.56 -9.70
C GLY A 49 -23.42 20.38 -10.40
N VAL A 50 -23.66 20.19 -11.70
CA VAL A 50 -22.97 19.17 -12.51
C VAL A 50 -21.48 19.48 -12.63
N MET A 51 -21.10 20.73 -12.88
CA MET A 51 -19.69 21.14 -12.96
C MET A 51 -18.94 20.83 -11.65
N ILE A 52 -19.46 21.24 -10.49
CA ILE A 52 -18.81 20.99 -9.20
C ILE A 52 -18.79 19.49 -8.90
N THR A 53 -19.93 18.79 -8.98
CA THR A 53 -20.01 17.37 -8.59
C THR A 53 -19.17 16.47 -9.48
N GLN A 54 -19.19 16.65 -10.81
CA GLN A 54 -18.37 15.84 -11.71
C GLN A 54 -16.91 16.28 -11.69
N PHE A 55 -16.61 17.57 -11.85
CA PHE A 55 -15.21 18.00 -12.01
C PHE A 55 -14.43 17.88 -10.70
N LEU A 56 -14.99 18.32 -9.57
CA LEU A 56 -14.32 18.15 -8.26
C LEU A 56 -14.40 16.71 -7.77
N GLY A 57 -15.52 16.02 -7.98
CA GLY A 57 -15.67 14.60 -7.60
C GLY A 57 -14.68 13.69 -8.33
N VAL A 58 -14.60 13.78 -9.66
CA VAL A 58 -13.63 13.01 -10.45
C VAL A 58 -12.20 13.44 -10.12
N MET A 59 -11.91 14.73 -9.98
CA MET A 59 -10.57 15.20 -9.60
C MET A 59 -10.15 14.61 -8.24
N VAL A 60 -10.97 14.72 -7.20
CA VAL A 60 -10.64 14.20 -5.87
C VAL A 60 -10.52 12.67 -5.88
N ILE A 61 -11.50 11.95 -6.42
CA ILE A 61 -11.50 10.48 -6.44
C ILE A 61 -10.31 9.94 -7.26
N HIS A 62 -10.07 10.50 -8.44
CA HIS A 62 -8.99 10.03 -9.31
C HIS A 62 -7.61 10.44 -8.76
N PHE A 63 -7.40 11.71 -8.39
CA PHE A 63 -6.09 12.17 -7.93
C PHE A 63 -5.71 11.56 -6.58
N LEU A 64 -6.63 11.53 -5.60
CA LEU A 64 -6.36 10.92 -4.30
C LEU A 64 -6.29 9.39 -4.40
N GLY A 65 -7.17 8.76 -5.19
CA GLY A 65 -7.18 7.31 -5.40
C GLY A 65 -5.94 6.79 -6.13
N VAL A 66 -5.45 7.53 -7.13
CA VAL A 66 -4.18 7.23 -7.81
C VAL A 66 -2.99 7.53 -6.91
N MET A 67 -2.98 8.65 -6.19
CA MET A 67 -1.88 8.96 -5.26
C MET A 67 -1.75 7.90 -4.17
N ILE A 68 -2.86 7.46 -3.55
CA ILE A 68 -2.86 6.41 -2.52
C ILE A 68 -2.43 5.06 -3.12
N ASN A 69 -3.02 4.61 -4.24
CA ASN A 69 -2.64 3.33 -4.85
C ASN A 69 -1.17 3.31 -5.32
N LEU A 70 -0.70 4.38 -5.95
CA LEU A 70 0.69 4.49 -6.39
C LEU A 70 1.63 4.52 -5.18
N PHE A 71 1.40 5.41 -4.22
CA PHE A 71 2.31 5.58 -3.09
C PHE A 71 2.32 4.35 -2.17
N LEU A 72 1.15 3.83 -1.79
CA LEU A 72 1.05 2.66 -0.91
C LEU A 72 1.43 1.36 -1.65
N GLY A 73 1.03 1.20 -2.91
CA GLY A 73 1.38 0.05 -3.74
C GLY A 73 2.87 -0.02 -4.04
N VAL A 74 3.51 1.10 -4.43
CA VAL A 74 4.97 1.17 -4.62
C VAL A 74 5.70 1.00 -3.30
N MET A 75 5.24 1.62 -2.20
CA MET A 75 5.86 1.46 -0.88
C MET A 75 5.85 -0.01 -0.45
N ILE A 76 4.70 -0.68 -0.49
CA ILE A 76 4.59 -2.10 -0.10
C ILE A 76 5.43 -2.97 -1.04
N THR A 77 5.27 -2.84 -2.36
CA THR A 77 5.97 -3.74 -3.30
C THR A 77 7.48 -3.55 -3.31
N GLN A 78 7.97 -2.30 -3.30
CA GLN A 78 9.41 -2.02 -3.22
C GLN A 78 9.97 -2.35 -1.85
N PHE A 79 9.41 -1.80 -0.76
CA PHE A 79 10.01 -1.93 0.57
C PHE A 79 9.96 -3.38 1.07
N LEU A 80 8.80 -4.03 0.98
CA LEU A 80 8.66 -5.43 1.42
C LEU A 80 9.36 -6.40 0.47
N GLY A 81 9.29 -6.15 -0.85
CA GLY A 81 9.96 -6.96 -1.86
C GLY A 81 11.50 -6.91 -1.77
N VAL A 82 12.07 -5.72 -1.54
CA VAL A 82 13.52 -5.56 -1.30
C VAL A 82 13.91 -6.11 0.07
N MET A 83 13.15 -5.84 1.14
CA MET A 83 13.47 -6.34 2.47
C MET A 83 13.46 -7.87 2.52
N ILE A 84 12.46 -8.53 1.91
CA ILE A 84 12.40 -9.99 1.81
C ILE A 84 13.56 -10.52 0.95
N ASN A 85 13.78 -10.01 -0.27
CA ASN A 85 14.85 -10.52 -1.14
C ASN A 85 16.24 -10.33 -0.52
N LEU A 86 16.52 -9.17 0.07
CA LEU A 86 17.81 -8.88 0.67
C LEU A 86 18.02 -9.70 1.96
N PHE A 87 17.03 -9.76 2.86
CA PHE A 87 17.15 -10.55 4.09
C PHE A 87 17.25 -12.05 3.79
N LEU A 88 16.33 -12.60 3.00
CA LEU A 88 16.29 -14.03 2.70
C LEU A 88 17.48 -14.44 1.82
N GLY A 89 17.83 -13.64 0.82
CA GLY A 89 18.99 -13.87 -0.05
C GLY A 89 20.32 -13.84 0.70
N VAL A 90 20.57 -12.80 1.52
CA VAL A 90 21.78 -12.72 2.36
C VAL A 90 21.82 -13.85 3.39
N MET A 91 20.70 -14.16 4.05
CA MET A 91 20.62 -15.26 5.01
C MET A 91 20.95 -16.62 4.36
N ILE A 92 20.38 -16.92 3.19
CA ILE A 92 20.68 -18.16 2.46
C ILE A 92 22.15 -18.18 2.02
N ILE A 93 22.66 -17.10 1.41
CA ILE A 93 24.05 -17.05 0.91
C ILE A 93 25.06 -17.17 2.06
N GLN A 94 24.87 -16.47 3.17
CA GLN A 94 25.78 -16.56 4.31
C GLN A 94 25.68 -17.90 5.03
N LEU A 95 24.48 -18.38 5.34
CA LEU A 95 24.31 -19.59 6.16
C LEU A 95 24.66 -20.85 5.36
N LEU A 96 24.12 -21.00 4.15
CA LEU A 96 24.44 -22.14 3.28
C LEU A 96 25.89 -22.05 2.75
N GLY A 97 26.36 -20.86 2.40
CA GLY A 97 27.73 -20.64 1.94
C GLY A 97 28.77 -20.95 3.01
N MET A 98 28.61 -20.44 4.24
CA MET A 98 29.49 -20.82 5.35
C MET A 98 29.38 -22.30 5.70
N MET A 99 28.18 -22.89 5.68
CA MET A 99 28.03 -24.33 5.94
C MET A 99 28.81 -25.16 4.93
N ILE A 100 28.73 -24.85 3.63
CA ILE A 100 29.49 -25.53 2.58
C ILE A 100 31.00 -25.28 2.75
N ILE A 101 31.43 -24.04 2.92
CA ILE A 101 32.85 -23.68 3.03
C ILE A 101 33.48 -24.31 4.27
N GLN A 102 32.82 -24.27 5.43
CA GLN A 102 33.35 -24.89 6.64
C GLN A 102 33.28 -26.41 6.57
N PHE A 103 32.15 -27.02 6.17
CA PHE A 103 32.05 -28.48 6.12
C PHE A 103 33.03 -29.07 5.10
N LEU A 104 33.06 -28.56 3.88
CA LEU A 104 33.96 -29.06 2.83
C LEU A 104 35.42 -28.71 3.16
N GLY A 105 35.71 -27.49 3.65
CA GLY A 105 37.04 -27.07 4.05
C GLY A 105 37.61 -27.89 5.21
N VAL A 106 36.82 -28.15 6.26
CA VAL A 106 37.21 -29.02 7.38
C VAL A 106 37.36 -30.47 6.93
N MET A 107 36.42 -31.01 6.14
CA MET A 107 36.54 -32.37 5.62
C MET A 107 37.79 -32.55 4.75
N THR A 108 38.08 -31.62 3.82
CA THR A 108 39.31 -31.71 3.01
C THR A 108 40.57 -31.51 3.87
N THR A 109 40.65 -30.46 4.70
CA THR A 109 41.89 -30.18 5.46
C THR A 109 42.16 -31.22 6.54
N GLN A 110 41.16 -31.65 7.31
CA GLN A 110 41.34 -32.65 8.35
C GLN A 110 41.43 -34.06 7.76
N PHE A 111 40.43 -34.52 6.99
CA PHE A 111 40.40 -35.92 6.56
C PHE A 111 41.50 -36.22 5.52
N LEU A 112 41.63 -35.40 4.47
CA LEU A 112 42.67 -35.64 3.46
C LEU A 112 44.06 -35.26 3.98
N GLY A 113 44.18 -34.17 4.75
CA GLY A 113 45.45 -33.76 5.36
C GLY A 113 45.99 -34.80 6.35
N VAL A 114 45.17 -35.28 7.28
CA VAL A 114 45.58 -36.36 8.22
C VAL A 114 45.81 -37.67 7.47
N MET A 115 44.98 -38.03 6.48
CA MET A 115 45.23 -39.24 5.67
C MET A 115 46.59 -39.17 4.97
N VAL A 116 46.93 -38.07 4.30
CA VAL A 116 48.21 -37.92 3.61
C VAL A 116 49.36 -37.90 4.61
N ILE A 117 49.32 -37.05 5.65
CA ILE A 117 50.41 -36.93 6.63
C ILE A 117 50.64 -38.25 7.37
N HIS A 118 49.57 -38.92 7.82
CA HIS A 118 49.70 -40.17 8.56
C HIS A 118 50.05 -41.34 7.63
N PHE A 119 49.27 -41.60 6.56
CA PHE A 119 49.48 -42.79 5.74
C PHE A 119 50.76 -42.70 4.91
N LEU A 120 50.99 -41.59 4.20
CA LEU A 120 52.18 -41.42 3.37
C LEU A 120 53.42 -41.15 4.24
N GLY A 121 53.27 -40.36 5.31
CA GLY A 121 54.37 -40.09 6.26
C GLY A 121 54.83 -41.34 7.01
N VAL A 122 53.91 -42.19 7.51
CA VAL A 122 54.28 -43.47 8.13
C VAL A 122 54.85 -44.43 7.10
N MET A 123 54.28 -44.54 5.89
CA MET A 123 54.83 -45.42 4.85
C MET A 123 56.25 -45.03 4.45
N ILE A 124 56.53 -43.74 4.23
CA ILE A 124 57.87 -43.26 3.91
C ILE A 124 58.83 -43.50 5.08
N ASN A 125 58.48 -43.11 6.31
CA ASN A 125 59.38 -43.29 7.46
C ASN A 125 59.65 -44.77 7.75
N LEU A 126 58.65 -45.65 7.65
CA LEU A 126 58.83 -47.09 7.85
C LEU A 126 59.71 -47.67 6.75
N PHE A 127 59.37 -47.47 5.47
CA PHE A 127 60.08 -48.08 4.35
C PHE A 127 61.51 -47.56 4.22
N LEU A 128 61.68 -46.23 4.19
CA LEU A 128 62.97 -45.58 4.04
C LEU A 128 63.84 -45.76 5.29
N GLY A 129 63.24 -45.66 6.49
CA GLY A 129 63.94 -45.89 7.76
C GLY A 129 64.46 -47.32 7.90
N VAL A 130 63.62 -48.34 7.66
CA VAL A 130 64.04 -49.75 7.70
C VAL A 130 65.09 -50.04 6.63
N MET A 131 64.93 -49.53 5.41
CA MET A 131 65.92 -49.71 4.33
C MET A 131 67.28 -49.08 4.70
N ILE A 132 67.30 -47.86 5.24
CA ILE A 132 68.53 -47.19 5.67
C ILE A 132 69.19 -47.95 6.84
N ILE A 133 68.41 -48.35 7.85
CA ILE A 133 68.91 -49.08 9.02
C ILE A 133 69.51 -50.43 8.61
N GLN A 134 68.85 -51.20 7.74
CA GLN A 134 69.41 -52.48 7.28
C GLN A 134 70.62 -52.27 6.37
N PHE A 135 70.59 -51.33 5.42
CA PHE A 135 71.70 -51.13 4.50
C PHE A 135 72.96 -50.61 5.20
N LEU A 136 72.84 -49.62 6.08
CA LEU A 136 73.95 -49.12 6.89
C LEU A 136 74.38 -50.13 7.96
N GLY A 137 73.44 -50.80 8.62
CA GLY A 137 73.73 -51.80 9.64
C GLY A 137 74.53 -52.98 9.08
N VAL A 138 74.07 -53.57 7.98
CA VAL A 138 74.78 -54.68 7.30
C VAL A 138 76.13 -54.22 6.74
N ARG A 139 76.23 -53.00 6.20
CA ARG A 139 77.50 -52.46 5.69
C ARG A 139 78.50 -52.16 6.81
N SER A 140 78.04 -51.73 7.98
CA SER A 140 78.88 -51.44 9.14
C SER A 140 79.32 -52.74 9.83
N ALA A 141 78.45 -53.74 9.93
CA ALA A 141 78.80 -55.06 10.46
C ALA A 141 79.91 -55.72 9.63
N ARG A 142 79.75 -55.79 8.30
CA ARG A 142 80.76 -56.34 7.35
C ARG A 142 82.03 -55.48 7.19
N PHE A 143 82.20 -54.42 7.98
CA PHE A 143 83.43 -53.64 8.05
C PHE A 143 84.23 -53.94 9.34
N TRP A 144 83.64 -54.69 10.27
CA TRP A 144 84.25 -55.16 11.52
C TRP A 144 84.40 -56.69 11.59
N GLU A 145 84.14 -57.38 10.47
CA GLU A 145 84.48 -58.79 10.19
C GLU A 145 85.71 -58.86 9.27
#